data_AF-A0A2V7TAW2-F1
#
_entry.id   AF-A0A2V7TAW2-F1
#
_cell.length_a   1.000
_cell.length_b   1.000
_cell.length_c   1.000
_cell.angle_alpha   90.00
_cell.angle_beta   90.00
_cell.angle_gamma   90.00
#
_symmetry.space_group_name_H-M   'P 1'
#
loop_
_entity.id
_entity.type
_entity.pdbx_description
1 polymer ?
#
loop_
_entity_poly.entity_id
_entity_poly.type
_entity_poly.pdbx_seq_one_letter_code
_entity_poly.pdbx_strand_id
1 'polypeptide(L)'
;MRATLLVSLAAVAFPLSAQTPSPPVAKAKPTLELAGLVLVNGFFTNARVNNSDVPQFVDSVPPASAVGGTIRQTRVGLFVTDPDVLHGTFSGELDVDFYGGQQPSNGGRTFPLLRLRRAVGIVSWAHAQVLVGQESPLVAERSPRS
;
A
#
# COMPACT_ATOMS: atom_id res chain seq x y z
N MET A 1 -1.51 0.09 72.44
CA MET A 1 -0.93 0.77 71.26
C MET A 1 -2.05 0.93 70.23
N ARG A 2 -2.49 2.17 69.96
CA ARG A 2 -3.59 2.47 69.03
C ARG A 2 -2.97 3.16 67.81
N ALA A 3 -3.05 2.53 66.64
CA ALA A 3 -2.57 3.10 65.38
C ALA A 3 -3.72 3.83 64.69
N THR A 4 -3.61 5.15 64.59
CA THR A 4 -4.57 6.01 63.91
C THR A 4 -4.18 6.08 62.44
N LEU A 5 -5.03 5.58 61.54
CA LEU A 5 -4.83 5.66 60.09
C LEU A 5 -5.43 6.99 59.60
N LEU A 6 -4.59 7.91 59.09
CA LEU A 6 -5.05 9.10 58.38
C LEU A 6 -5.36 8.71 56.92
N VAL A 7 -6.60 8.97 56.49
CA VAL A 7 -7.02 8.90 55.08
C VAL A 7 -7.08 10.33 54.55
N SER A 8 -6.26 10.66 53.57
CA SER A 8 -6.27 11.93 52.86
C SER A 8 -7.18 11.83 51.63
N LEU A 9 -8.31 12.55 51.65
CA LEU A 9 -9.24 12.68 50.53
C LEU A 9 -8.88 13.95 49.73
N ALA A 10 -8.26 13.78 48.56
CA ALA A 10 -8.02 14.89 47.64
C ALA A 10 -9.24 15.05 46.72
N ALA A 11 -10.07 16.06 46.98
CA ALA A 11 -11.14 16.46 46.08
C ALA A 11 -10.56 17.34 44.96
N VAL A 12 -10.45 16.80 43.75
CA VAL A 12 -10.14 17.58 42.55
C VAL A 12 -11.47 18.01 41.92
N ALA A 13 -11.79 19.30 42.02
CA ALA A 13 -12.90 19.90 41.31
C ALA A 13 -12.46 20.24 39.88
N PHE A 14 -12.99 19.53 38.89
CA PHE A 14 -12.86 19.95 37.49
C PHE A 14 -13.84 21.10 37.23
N PRO A 15 -13.41 22.23 36.65
CA PRO A 15 -14.36 23.25 36.20
C PRO A 15 -15.25 22.64 35.12
N LEU A 16 -16.55 22.80 35.27
CA LEU A 16 -17.54 22.41 34.27
C LEU A 16 -17.45 23.38 33.10
N SER A 17 -16.52 23.13 32.17
CA SER A 17 -16.50 23.83 30.89
C SER A 17 -17.82 23.57 30.19
N ALA A 18 -18.60 24.62 29.92
CA ALA A 18 -19.79 24.52 29.08
C ALA A 18 -19.38 23.88 27.75
N GLN A 19 -19.91 22.69 27.45
CA GLN A 19 -19.73 22.06 26.14
C GLN A 19 -20.53 22.90 25.14
N THR A 20 -19.86 23.81 24.46
CA THR A 20 -20.40 24.41 23.23
C THR A 20 -20.83 23.26 22.33
N PRO A 21 -22.09 23.25 21.81
CA PRO A 21 -22.52 22.21 20.89
C PRO A 21 -21.50 22.09 19.77
N SER A 22 -20.91 20.90 19.61
CA SER A 22 -20.00 20.65 18.51
C SER A 22 -20.75 20.98 17.22
N PRO A 23 -20.16 21.79 16.31
CA PRO A 23 -20.79 22.04 15.02
C PRO A 23 -21.12 20.68 14.36
N PRO A 24 -22.21 20.60 13.58
CA PRO A 24 -22.62 19.34 12.95
C PRO A 24 -21.42 18.76 12.21
N VAL A 25 -21.04 17.54 12.58
CA VAL A 25 -19.93 16.81 11.94
C VAL A 25 -20.26 16.79 10.45
N ALA A 26 -19.46 17.49 9.65
CA ALA A 26 -19.65 17.53 8.22
C ALA A 26 -19.64 16.08 7.73
N LYS A 27 -20.66 15.70 6.93
CA LYS A 27 -20.67 14.38 6.29
C LYS A 27 -19.35 14.22 5.56
N ALA A 28 -18.65 13.13 5.85
CA ALA A 28 -17.47 12.75 5.11
C ALA A 28 -17.84 12.70 3.62
N LYS A 29 -16.92 13.11 2.75
CA LYS A 29 -17.13 13.14 1.30
C LYS A 29 -16.28 12.06 0.65
N PRO A 30 -16.67 11.57 -0.53
CA PRO A 30 -15.82 10.70 -1.31
C PRO A 30 -14.47 11.38 -1.61
N THR A 31 -13.38 10.64 -1.48
CA THR A 31 -12.03 11.11 -1.81
C THR A 31 -11.40 10.23 -2.88
N LEU A 32 -10.56 10.85 -3.69
CA LEU A 32 -9.72 10.21 -4.70
C LEU A 32 -8.29 10.70 -4.49
N GLU A 33 -7.37 9.77 -4.24
CA GLU A 33 -5.95 10.06 -4.05
C GLU A 33 -5.12 9.30 -5.07
N LEU A 34 -4.17 10.01 -5.69
CA LEU A 34 -3.18 9.43 -6.58
C LEU A 34 -1.82 9.48 -5.89
N ALA A 35 -1.17 8.33 -5.77
CA ALA A 35 0.18 8.22 -5.25
C ALA A 35 1.09 7.52 -6.27
N GLY A 36 2.39 7.71 -6.14
CA GLY A 36 3.35 7.05 -7.01
C GLY A 36 4.72 6.95 -6.37
N LEU A 37 5.50 5.98 -6.87
CA LEU A 37 6.89 5.78 -6.49
C LEU A 37 7.70 5.57 -7.77
N VAL A 38 8.61 6.49 -8.08
CA VAL A 38 9.58 6.30 -9.15
C VAL A 38 10.75 5.48 -8.61
N LEU A 39 10.97 4.31 -9.21
CA LEU A 39 12.05 3.40 -8.79
C LEU A 39 13.03 3.24 -9.93
N VAL A 40 14.26 3.69 -9.71
CA VAL A 40 15.38 3.54 -10.64
C VAL A 40 16.28 2.41 -10.13
N ASN A 41 16.55 1.44 -11.00
CA ASN A 41 17.44 0.33 -10.72
C ASN A 41 18.62 0.38 -11.69
N GLY A 42 19.83 0.24 -11.17
CA GLY A 42 21.06 0.11 -11.96
C GLY A 42 21.80 -1.15 -11.54
N PHE A 43 22.35 -1.87 -12.52
CA PHE A 43 22.98 -3.17 -12.27
C PHE A 43 24.13 -3.43 -13.24
N PHE A 44 25.00 -4.33 -12.80
CA PHE A 44 26.03 -4.94 -13.60
C PHE A 44 25.91 -6.46 -13.46
N THR A 45 26.08 -7.17 -14.57
CA THR A 45 26.08 -8.63 -14.62
C THR A 45 27.36 -9.08 -15.32
N ASN A 46 27.90 -10.22 -14.90
CA ASN A 46 29.07 -10.88 -15.50
C ASN A 46 28.72 -12.24 -16.13
N ALA A 47 27.44 -12.60 -16.15
CA ALA A 47 26.89 -13.77 -16.79
C ALA A 47 25.56 -13.42 -17.46
N ARG A 48 25.09 -14.26 -18.38
CA ARG A 48 23.78 -14.11 -19.00
C ARG A 48 22.67 -14.36 -17.98
N VAL A 49 21.71 -13.45 -17.92
CA VAL A 49 20.61 -13.47 -16.94
C VAL A 49 19.27 -13.63 -17.62
N ASN A 50 18.28 -14.07 -16.84
CA ASN A 50 16.92 -14.31 -17.30
C ASN A 50 16.17 -13.06 -17.77
N ASN A 51 16.57 -11.87 -17.28
CA ASN A 51 15.91 -10.61 -17.56
C ASN A 51 16.96 -9.50 -17.63
N SER A 52 17.00 -8.79 -18.76
CA SER A 52 18.01 -7.78 -19.05
C SER A 52 17.80 -6.46 -18.30
N ASP A 53 16.63 -6.23 -17.69
CA ASP A 53 16.30 -5.00 -16.97
C ASP A 53 16.32 -5.16 -15.46
N VAL A 54 15.99 -6.35 -14.96
CA VAL A 54 16.02 -6.67 -13.53
C VAL A 54 16.52 -8.10 -13.41
N PRO A 55 17.84 -8.30 -13.32
CA PRO A 55 18.44 -9.62 -13.22
C PRO A 55 17.94 -10.37 -11.97
N GLN A 56 17.41 -11.59 -12.12
CA GLN A 56 16.92 -12.38 -10.99
C GLN A 56 17.72 -13.66 -10.78
N PHE A 57 18.09 -14.33 -11.87
CA PHE A 57 18.92 -15.52 -11.84
C PHE A 57 19.72 -15.67 -13.14
N VAL A 58 20.77 -16.47 -13.06
CA VAL A 58 21.63 -16.80 -14.20
C VAL A 58 20.94 -17.85 -15.07
N ASP A 59 20.95 -17.64 -16.40
CA ASP A 59 20.27 -18.52 -17.37
C ASP A 59 21.23 -19.58 -17.96
N SER A 60 22.36 -19.20 -18.61
CA SER A 60 23.34 -20.16 -19.16
C SER A 60 24.65 -19.50 -19.72
N VAL A 61 25.54 -20.31 -20.33
CA VAL A 61 26.95 -20.56 -19.93
C VAL A 61 28.09 -19.70 -20.53
N PRO A 62 28.05 -19.02 -21.69
CA PRO A 62 29.16 -18.11 -22.00
C PRO A 62 29.18 -16.94 -21.01
N PRO A 63 30.35 -16.54 -20.48
CA PRO A 63 30.48 -15.29 -19.77
C PRO A 63 29.99 -14.15 -20.67
N ALA A 64 29.06 -13.36 -20.17
CA ALA A 64 28.52 -12.20 -20.85
C ALA A 64 28.43 -11.09 -19.80
N SER A 65 29.05 -9.95 -20.07
CA SER A 65 28.92 -8.79 -19.20
C SER A 65 27.90 -7.81 -19.77
N ALA A 66 27.06 -7.28 -18.90
CA ALA A 66 26.13 -6.22 -19.25
C ALA A 66 26.02 -5.24 -18.09
N VAL A 67 26.01 -3.96 -18.45
CA VAL A 67 25.61 -2.87 -17.57
C VAL A 67 24.27 -2.35 -18.06
N GLY A 68 23.37 -2.08 -17.14
CA GLY A 68 22.04 -1.62 -17.50
C GLY A 68 21.38 -0.86 -16.36
N GLY A 69 20.25 -0.27 -16.71
CA GLY A 69 19.38 0.37 -15.74
C GLY A 69 17.96 0.41 -16.25
N THR A 70 17.00 0.42 -15.33
CA THR A 70 15.57 0.41 -15.64
C THR A 70 14.78 1.25 -14.65
N ILE A 71 13.59 1.67 -15.06
CA ILE A 71 12.60 2.32 -14.20
C ILE A 71 11.28 1.53 -14.11
N ARG A 72 11.27 0.29 -14.60
CA ARG A 72 10.04 -0.50 -14.79
C ARG A 72 9.31 -0.88 -13.52
N GLN A 73 10.00 -0.85 -12.38
CA GLN A 73 9.40 -1.09 -11.07
C GLN A 73 8.76 0.18 -10.48
N THR A 74 8.69 1.27 -11.25
CA THR A 74 7.90 2.47 -10.90
C THR A 74 6.44 2.08 -10.71
N ARG A 75 5.84 2.57 -9.62
CA ARG A 75 4.48 2.22 -9.19
C ARG A 75 3.57 3.44 -9.23
N VAL A 76 2.33 3.21 -9.56
CA VAL A 76 1.25 4.19 -9.49
C VAL A 76 0.08 3.56 -8.73
N GLY A 77 -0.40 4.26 -7.72
CA GLY A 77 -1.49 3.86 -6.86
C GLY A 77 -2.65 4.84 -6.94
N LEU A 78 -3.87 4.33 -7.03
CA LEU A 78 -5.10 5.09 -6.91
C LEU A 78 -5.88 4.58 -5.71
N PHE A 79 -6.28 5.49 -4.84
CA PHE A 79 -7.05 5.19 -3.64
C PHE A 79 -8.37 5.95 -3.69
N VAL A 80 -9.45 5.24 -3.41
CA VAL A 80 -10.80 5.79 -3.35
C VAL A 80 -11.35 5.53 -1.97
N THR A 81 -11.95 6.52 -1.35
CA THR A 81 -12.80 6.29 -0.17
C THR A 81 -14.17 6.89 -0.41
N ASP A 82 -15.20 6.19 0.04
CA ASP A 82 -16.57 6.70 0.01
C ASP A 82 -17.26 6.31 1.33
N PRO A 83 -17.74 7.28 2.13
CA PRO A 83 -18.32 7.00 3.44
C PRO A 83 -19.75 6.47 3.40
N ASP A 84 -20.42 6.44 2.24
CA ASP A 84 -21.81 5.97 2.14
C ASP A 84 -22.04 5.08 0.91
N VAL A 85 -21.50 3.86 0.98
CA VAL A 85 -21.73 2.81 -0.02
C VAL A 85 -22.41 1.63 0.66
N LEU A 86 -23.64 1.32 0.25
CA LEU A 86 -24.45 0.23 0.83
C LEU A 86 -24.60 0.35 2.36
N HIS A 87 -24.73 1.58 2.88
CA HIS A 87 -24.76 1.88 4.32
C HIS A 87 -23.49 1.48 5.08
N GLY A 88 -22.37 1.32 4.38
CA GLY A 88 -21.05 1.10 4.94
C GLY A 88 -20.03 2.06 4.36
N THR A 89 -18.81 1.99 4.89
CA THR A 89 -17.66 2.73 4.36
C THR A 89 -16.96 1.89 3.31
N PHE A 90 -16.77 2.45 2.12
CA PHE A 90 -16.00 1.85 1.04
C PHE A 90 -14.57 2.39 1.00
N SER A 91 -13.61 1.49 0.77
CA SER A 91 -12.23 1.81 0.43
C SER A 91 -11.79 0.96 -0.76
N GLY A 92 -11.32 1.62 -1.82
CA GLY A 92 -10.79 1.00 -3.02
C GLY A 92 -9.31 1.32 -3.21
N GLU A 93 -8.54 0.35 -3.69
CA GLU A 93 -7.12 0.50 -4.01
C GLU A 93 -6.81 -0.16 -5.35
N LEU A 94 -6.12 0.57 -6.22
CA LEU A 94 -5.56 0.08 -7.48
C LEU A 94 -4.06 0.41 -7.52
N ASP A 95 -3.19 -0.60 -7.54
CA ASP A 95 -1.74 -0.44 -7.62
C ASP A 95 -1.19 -1.18 -8.86
N VAL A 96 -0.47 -0.43 -9.69
CA VAL A 96 0.09 -0.91 -10.95
C VAL A 96 1.59 -0.60 -11.05
N ASP A 97 2.32 -1.42 -11.81
CA ASP A 97 3.70 -1.14 -12.21
C ASP A 97 3.97 -1.48 -13.68
N PHE A 98 5.14 -1.12 -14.20
CA PHE A 98 5.54 -1.39 -15.58
C PHE A 98 6.40 -2.67 -15.71
N TYR A 99 6.25 -3.60 -14.76
CA TYR A 99 7.03 -4.82 -14.62
C TYR A 99 6.19 -6.08 -14.90
N GLY A 100 5.23 -5.99 -15.85
CA GLY A 100 4.34 -7.09 -16.24
C GLY A 100 4.92 -8.11 -17.21
N GLY A 101 6.06 -7.78 -17.80
CA GLY A 101 6.70 -8.59 -18.84
C GLY A 101 7.40 -7.70 -19.86
N GLN A 102 8.02 -8.33 -20.84
CA GLN A 102 8.74 -7.65 -21.93
C GLN A 102 8.25 -8.18 -23.27
N GLN A 103 7.83 -7.26 -24.15
CA GLN A 103 7.62 -7.59 -25.55
C GLN A 103 8.82 -7.13 -26.39
N PRO A 104 9.25 -7.94 -27.37
CA PRO A 104 10.25 -7.51 -28.35
C PRO A 104 9.80 -6.23 -29.05
N SER A 105 10.72 -5.28 -29.20
CA SER A 105 10.52 -4.08 -30.02
C SER A 105 11.63 -3.92 -31.04
N ASN A 106 11.32 -3.22 -32.13
CA ASN A 106 12.32 -2.87 -33.12
C ASN A 106 13.32 -1.88 -32.51
N GLY A 107 14.62 -2.12 -32.74
CA GLY A 107 15.70 -1.25 -32.25
C GLY A 107 16.29 -1.63 -30.89
N GLY A 108 16.16 -2.88 -30.46
CA GLY A 108 16.83 -3.39 -29.25
C GLY A 108 16.24 -2.84 -27.94
N ARG A 109 15.04 -2.25 -28.01
CA ARG A 109 14.29 -1.80 -26.83
C ARG A 109 13.28 -2.87 -26.46
N THR A 110 12.93 -2.93 -25.18
CA THR A 110 11.85 -3.78 -24.68
C THR A 110 10.68 -2.89 -24.28
N PHE A 111 9.48 -3.17 -24.77
CA PHE A 111 8.30 -2.46 -24.31
C PHE A 111 7.88 -3.01 -22.94
N PRO A 112 7.85 -2.17 -21.89
CA PRO A 112 7.41 -2.61 -20.59
C PRO A 112 5.89 -2.78 -20.59
N LEU A 113 5.42 -3.96 -20.18
CA LEU A 113 4.00 -4.21 -20.00
C LEU A 113 3.54 -3.72 -18.62
N LEU A 114 2.36 -3.10 -18.58
CA LEU A 114 1.70 -2.75 -17.33
C LEU A 114 1.25 -4.02 -16.61
N ARG A 115 1.50 -4.09 -15.31
CA ARG A 115 1.06 -5.15 -14.41
C ARG A 115 0.12 -4.59 -13.38
N LEU A 116 -0.98 -5.30 -13.17
CA LEU A 116 -1.84 -5.09 -12.02
C LEU A 116 -1.26 -5.83 -10.81
N ARG A 117 -0.83 -5.10 -9.80
CA ARG A 117 -0.27 -5.68 -8.56
C ARG A 117 -1.37 -5.95 -7.54
N ARG A 118 -2.28 -4.99 -7.37
CA ARG A 118 -3.40 -5.05 -6.43
C ARG A 118 -4.58 -4.26 -7.00
N ALA A 119 -5.77 -4.84 -6.92
CA ALA A 119 -7.03 -4.18 -7.23
C ALA A 119 -8.06 -4.71 -6.25
N VAL A 120 -8.34 -3.96 -5.19
CA VAL A 120 -9.25 -4.38 -4.13
C VAL A 120 -10.29 -3.31 -3.85
N GLY A 121 -11.49 -3.77 -3.51
CA GLY A 121 -12.55 -2.96 -2.93
C GLY A 121 -12.97 -3.58 -1.60
N ILE A 122 -13.11 -2.75 -0.58
CA ILE A 122 -13.50 -3.17 0.76
C ILE A 122 -14.73 -2.37 1.15
N VAL A 123 -15.82 -3.06 1.50
CA VAL A 123 -16.99 -2.45 2.14
C VAL A 123 -17.02 -2.88 3.60
N SER A 124 -17.11 -1.91 4.50
CA SER A 124 -17.09 -2.13 5.95
C SER A 124 -18.37 -1.60 6.59
N TRP A 125 -19.02 -2.44 7.38
CA TRP A 125 -20.15 -2.12 8.25
C TRP A 125 -19.73 -2.27 9.71
N ALA A 126 -20.63 -1.93 10.63
CA ALA A 126 -20.39 -2.04 12.08
C ALA A 126 -19.92 -3.43 12.55
N HIS A 127 -20.37 -4.50 11.89
CA HIS A 127 -20.11 -5.89 12.33
C HIS A 127 -19.59 -6.80 11.22
N ALA A 128 -19.34 -6.27 10.03
CA ALA A 128 -18.96 -7.06 8.87
C ALA A 128 -18.04 -6.28 7.94
N GLN A 129 -17.15 -6.99 7.27
CA GLN A 129 -16.31 -6.42 6.21
C GLN A 129 -16.21 -7.43 5.08
N VAL A 130 -16.34 -6.95 3.85
CA VAL A 130 -16.20 -7.76 2.64
C VAL A 130 -15.12 -7.14 1.77
N LEU A 131 -14.11 -7.95 1.43
CA LEU A 131 -13.08 -7.61 0.46
C LEU A 131 -13.36 -8.36 -0.84
N VAL A 132 -13.29 -7.64 -1.96
CA VAL A 132 -13.37 -8.20 -3.30
C VAL A 132 -12.19 -7.73 -4.15
N GLY A 133 -11.65 -8.61 -5.00
CA GLY A 133 -10.64 -8.27 -5.98
C GLY A 133 -9.35 -9.09 -5.88
N GLN A 134 -8.29 -8.57 -6.51
CA GLN A 134 -6.97 -9.18 -6.55
C GLN A 134 -6.10 -8.61 -5.43
N GLU A 135 -5.73 -9.48 -4.50
CA GLU A 135 -4.91 -9.19 -3.32
C GLU A 135 -3.75 -10.18 -3.23
N SER A 136 -2.74 -9.83 -2.43
CA SER A 136 -1.71 -10.76 -1.97
C SER A 136 -2.31 -11.91 -1.12
N PRO A 137 -1.63 -13.06 -1.05
CA PRO A 137 -2.06 -14.13 -0.14
C PRO A 137 -2.16 -13.63 1.31
N LEU A 138 -3.15 -14.13 2.05
CA LEU A 138 -3.38 -13.75 3.46
C LEU A 138 -2.17 -14.06 4.35
N VAL A 139 -1.40 -15.09 3.99
CA VAL A 139 -0.13 -15.42 4.64
C VAL A 139 0.97 -15.16 3.63
N ALA A 140 1.76 -14.11 3.87
CA ALA A 140 2.92 -13.78 3.06
C ALA A 140 4.08 -13.38 3.98
N GLU A 141 5.24 -14.06 3.87
CA GLU A 141 6.41 -13.86 4.75
C GLU A 141 6.95 -12.42 4.83
N ARG A 142 6.55 -11.55 3.89
CA ARG A 142 7.01 -10.15 3.81
C ARG A 142 5.89 -9.14 3.52
N SER A 143 4.72 -9.34 4.13
CA SER A 143 3.64 -8.34 4.12
C SER A 143 3.39 -7.83 5.54
N PRO A 144 3.53 -6.52 5.83
CA PRO A 144 3.20 -5.97 7.15
C PRO A 144 1.70 -6.00 7.50
N ARG A 145 0.85 -6.47 6.58
CA ARG A 145 -0.61 -6.49 6.71
C ARG A 145 -1.18 -7.88 7.05
N SER A 146 -0.35 -8.91 7.17
CA SER A 146 -0.76 -10.27 7.62
C SER A 146 -0.51 -10.46 9.11
#